data_AF-A0A2G5B4G1-F1
#
_entry.id   AF-A0A2G5B4G1-F1
#
_cell.length_a   1.000
_cell.length_b   1.000
_cell.length_c   1.000
_cell.angle_alpha   90.00
_cell.angle_beta   90.00
_cell.angle_gamma   90.00
#
_symmetry.space_group_name_H-M   'P 1'
#
loop_
_entity.id
_entity.type
_entity.pdbx_description
1 polymer ?
#
loop_
_entity_poly.entity_id
_entity_poly.type
_entity_poly.pdbx_seq_one_letter_code
_entity_poly.pdbx_strand_id
1 'polypeptide(L)'
;MPSSILSLDGIEVDAGNNAAGIEESDDQPYCFCQQVSYGDMVACDGPDCRHEWFHWGCVGLSSPPKGSWYCSECLAKLLEEDE
;
A
#
# COMPACT_ATOMS: atom_id res chain seq x y z
N MET A 1 -5.20 43.67 50.87
CA MET A 1 -6.61 44.04 50.68
C MET A 1 -6.74 44.84 49.39
N PRO A 2 -7.45 44.36 48.36
CA PRO A 2 -7.66 42.98 47.93
C PRO A 2 -7.13 42.75 46.50
N SER A 3 -6.24 41.78 46.36
CA SER A 3 -5.92 41.12 45.11
C SER A 3 -7.08 40.20 44.74
N SER A 4 -7.77 40.47 43.64
CA SER A 4 -8.74 39.53 43.07
C SER A 4 -8.76 39.64 41.54
N ILE A 5 -7.77 39.02 40.91
CA ILE A 5 -7.88 38.43 39.57
C ILE A 5 -7.94 36.92 39.89
N LEU A 6 -8.98 36.12 39.59
CA LEU A 6 -9.52 35.74 38.29
C LEU A 6 -10.95 35.16 38.46
N SER A 7 -11.86 35.46 37.55
CA SER A 7 -13.14 34.76 37.31
C SER A 7 -13.50 34.98 35.84
N LEU A 8 -14.07 34.08 35.04
CA LEU A 8 -14.21 32.63 35.05
C LEU A 8 -14.78 32.32 33.65
N ASP A 9 -13.99 32.48 32.60
CA ASP A 9 -14.39 32.05 31.24
C ASP A 9 -13.68 30.73 30.97
N GLY A 10 -14.32 29.64 31.36
CA GLY A 10 -13.83 28.28 31.17
C GLY A 10 -13.76 27.90 29.69
N ILE A 11 -12.58 28.03 29.09
CA ILE A 11 -12.19 27.22 27.94
C ILE A 11 -11.47 25.99 28.50
N GLU A 12 -12.19 24.88 28.58
CA GLU A 12 -11.59 23.55 28.55
C GLU A 12 -11.06 23.33 27.14
N VAL A 13 -9.76 23.58 26.92
CA VAL A 13 -9.08 22.98 25.78
C VAL A 13 -8.88 21.51 26.12
N ASP A 14 -9.80 20.65 25.68
CA ASP A 14 -9.50 19.23 25.56
C ASP A 14 -8.28 19.13 24.64
N ALA A 15 -7.17 18.66 25.21
CA ALA A 15 -5.91 18.47 24.51
C ALA A 15 -6.11 17.37 23.47
N GLY A 16 -6.61 17.79 22.31
CA GLY A 16 -6.42 17.21 21.00
C GLY A 16 -6.13 15.72 20.97
N ASN A 17 -7.16 14.90 21.14
CA ASN A 17 -7.14 13.58 20.54
C ASN A 17 -7.45 13.72 19.04
N ASN A 18 -6.50 14.31 18.31
CA ASN A 18 -6.45 14.29 16.86
C ASN A 18 -5.07 13.80 16.40
N ALA A 19 -4.62 12.70 17.01
CA ALA A 19 -3.75 11.80 16.28
C ALA A 19 -4.66 10.98 15.36
N ALA A 20 -5.11 11.62 14.28
CA ALA A 20 -5.32 10.88 13.05
C ALA A 20 -3.97 10.22 12.81
N GLY A 21 -3.88 8.94 13.18
CA GLY A 21 -2.81 8.10 12.71
C GLY A 21 -2.85 8.29 11.20
N ILE A 22 -1.84 8.96 10.66
CA ILE A 22 -1.36 8.56 9.35
C ILE A 22 -0.86 7.14 9.61
N GLU A 23 -1.80 6.21 9.65
CA GLU A 23 -1.47 4.83 9.46
C GLU A 23 -0.81 4.87 8.09
N GLU A 24 0.50 4.59 8.07
CA GLU A 24 1.20 4.22 6.85
C GLU A 24 0.63 2.87 6.40
N SER A 25 -0.69 2.80 6.24
CA SER A 25 -1.36 1.74 5.54
C SER A 25 -0.85 1.87 4.12
N ASP A 26 -0.12 0.85 3.69
CA ASP A 26 0.40 0.63 2.35
C ASP A 26 -0.79 0.45 1.38
N ASP A 27 -1.70 1.44 1.36
CA ASP A 27 -2.92 1.52 0.54
C ASP A 27 -2.58 1.84 -0.92
N GLN A 28 -1.31 1.73 -1.30
CA GLN A 28 -0.93 1.88 -2.69
C GLN A 28 -1.56 0.71 -3.46
N PRO A 29 -2.38 0.99 -4.49
CA PRO A 29 -2.94 -0.06 -5.31
C PRO A 29 -1.82 -0.76 -6.09
N TYR A 30 -1.64 -2.05 -5.82
CA TYR A 30 -0.79 -2.95 -6.59
C TYR A 30 -1.65 -3.86 -7.46
N CYS A 31 -0.97 -4.65 -8.32
CA CYS A 31 -1.60 -5.56 -9.27
C CYS A 31 -2.54 -4.83 -10.27
N PHE A 32 -2.95 -5.53 -11.32
CA PHE A 32 -3.94 -4.99 -12.27
C PHE A 32 -5.33 -4.82 -11.64
N CYS A 33 -5.59 -5.46 -10.49
CA CYS A 33 -6.84 -5.32 -9.75
C CYS A 33 -6.97 -3.98 -9.00
N GLN A 34 -5.90 -3.17 -8.95
CA GLN A 34 -5.87 -1.89 -8.24
C GLN A 34 -6.34 -2.05 -6.77
N GLN A 35 -5.86 -3.08 -6.10
CA GLN A 35 -6.14 -3.36 -4.70
C GLN A 35 -4.85 -3.28 -3.88
N VAL A 36 -5.01 -3.05 -2.58
CA VAL A 36 -3.90 -3.00 -1.63
C VAL A 36 -3.15 -4.34 -1.57
N SER A 37 -1.93 -4.32 -1.06
CA SER A 37 -1.17 -5.53 -0.76
C SER A 37 -1.92 -6.35 0.31
N TYR A 38 -2.36 -7.56 -0.02
CA TYR A 38 -3.02 -8.43 0.95
C TYR A 38 -2.63 -9.90 0.73
N GLY A 39 -2.32 -10.59 1.83
CA GLY A 39 -1.94 -12.00 1.81
C GLY A 39 -0.65 -12.28 1.03
N ASP A 40 -0.66 -13.31 0.18
CA ASP A 40 0.49 -13.73 -0.60
C ASP A 40 0.63 -12.95 -1.91
N MET A 41 1.78 -12.30 -2.06
CA MET A 41 2.14 -11.54 -3.26
C MET A 41 3.38 -12.12 -3.93
N VAL A 42 3.52 -11.86 -5.21
CA VAL A 42 4.68 -12.22 -6.03
C VAL A 42 5.20 -10.98 -6.73
N ALA A 43 6.52 -10.83 -6.77
CA ALA A 43 7.18 -9.78 -7.53
C ALA A 43 7.45 -10.24 -8.97
N CYS A 44 7.14 -9.38 -9.94
CA CYS A 44 7.46 -9.58 -11.34
C CYS A 44 8.88 -9.09 -11.61
N ASP A 45 9.75 -9.98 -12.09
CA ASP A 45 11.15 -9.70 -12.43
C ASP A 45 11.33 -9.07 -13.83
N GLY A 46 10.21 -8.67 -14.46
CA GLY A 46 10.21 -8.06 -15.78
C GLY A 46 10.77 -6.64 -15.77
N PRO A 47 11.68 -6.28 -16.68
CA PRO A 47 12.41 -4.99 -16.66
C PRO A 47 11.51 -3.77 -16.87
N ASP A 48 10.33 -3.95 -17.47
CA ASP A 48 9.36 -2.89 -17.76
C ASP A 48 7.97 -3.26 -17.20
N CYS A 49 7.95 -3.73 -15.95
CA CYS A 49 6.71 -4.03 -15.25
C CYS A 49 6.22 -2.79 -14.49
N ARG A 50 5.00 -2.29 -14.78
CA ARG A 50 4.44 -1.11 -14.10
C ARG A 50 4.06 -1.37 -12.65
N HIS A 51 3.60 -2.59 -12.35
CA HIS A 51 3.00 -2.89 -11.05
C HIS A 51 3.97 -3.59 -10.12
N GLU A 52 4.95 -4.33 -10.67
CA GLU A 52 5.99 -5.10 -9.98
C GLU A 52 5.48 -6.13 -8.96
N TRP A 53 4.28 -6.00 -8.40
CA TRP A 53 3.68 -6.82 -7.36
C TRP A 53 2.28 -7.27 -7.75
N PHE A 54 2.02 -8.57 -7.59
CA PHE A 54 0.76 -9.19 -7.97
C PHE A 54 0.29 -10.19 -6.90
N HIS A 55 -1.01 -10.27 -6.67
CA HIS A 55 -1.58 -11.26 -5.76
C HIS A 55 -1.59 -12.64 -6.40
N TRP A 56 -1.31 -13.67 -5.61
CA TRP A 56 -1.31 -15.05 -6.10
C TRP A 56 -2.64 -15.45 -6.75
N GLY A 57 -3.76 -15.06 -6.14
CA GLY A 57 -5.10 -15.32 -6.69
C GLY A 57 -5.39 -14.59 -7.99
N CYS A 58 -4.83 -13.39 -8.20
CA CYS A 58 -4.99 -12.63 -9.44
C CYS A 58 -4.23 -13.27 -10.61
N VAL A 59 -3.06 -13.84 -10.34
CA VAL A 59 -2.21 -14.46 -11.37
C VAL A 59 -2.34 -15.99 -11.44
N GLY A 60 -3.24 -16.58 -10.65
CA GLY A 60 -3.45 -18.03 -10.60
C GLY A 60 -2.29 -18.81 -9.99
N LEU A 61 -1.42 -18.17 -9.19
CA LEU A 61 -0.40 -18.87 -8.41
C LEU A 61 -1.05 -19.55 -7.22
N SER A 62 -0.69 -20.81 -7.00
CA SER A 62 -1.12 -21.60 -5.83
C SER A 62 0.06 -21.96 -4.93
N SER A 63 1.27 -21.58 -5.30
CA SER A 63 2.51 -21.93 -4.62
C SER A 63 3.60 -20.91 -4.97
N PRO A 64 4.59 -20.72 -4.08
CA PRO A 64 5.66 -19.77 -4.33
C PRO A 64 6.48 -20.23 -5.55
N PRO A 65 6.67 -19.38 -6.56
CA PRO A 65 7.47 -19.74 -7.72
C PRO A 65 8.92 -19.98 -7.29
N LYS A 66 9.53 -21.02 -7.83
CA LYS A 66 10.95 -21.31 -7.58
C LYS A 66 11.80 -20.50 -8.55
N GLY A 67 12.12 -19.26 -8.17
CA GLY A 67 12.98 -18.35 -8.93
C GLY A 67 12.25 -17.08 -9.41
N SER A 68 12.72 -16.50 -10.51
CA SER A 68 12.09 -15.33 -11.13
C SER A 68 10.70 -15.68 -11.67
N TRP A 69 9.73 -14.85 -11.33
CA TRP A 69 8.38 -14.92 -11.87
C TRP A 69 8.11 -13.68 -12.71
N TYR A 70 7.36 -13.86 -13.80
CA TYR A 70 7.03 -12.80 -14.73
C TYR A 70 5.50 -12.76 -14.89
N CYS A 71 4.92 -11.57 -14.98
CA CYS A 71 3.49 -11.41 -15.24
C CYS A 71 3.18 -11.66 -16.72
N SER A 72 1.90 -11.88 -17.05
CA SER A 72 1.45 -12.16 -18.42
C SER A 72 1.87 -11.08 -19.42
N GLU A 73 1.92 -9.81 -19.01
CA GLU A 73 2.39 -8.72 -19.85
C GLU A 73 3.89 -8.80 -20.14
N CYS A 74 4.71 -9.10 -19.12
CA CYS A 74 6.14 -9.28 -19.30
C CYS A 74 6.46 -10.54 -20.11
N LEU A 75 5.74 -11.65 -19.91
CA LEU A 75 5.89 -12.83 -20.77
C LEU A 75 5.53 -12.52 -22.22
N ALA A 76 4.45 -11.78 -22.47
CA ALA A 76 4.05 -11.41 -23.83
C ALA A 76 5.14 -10.59 -24.53
N LYS A 77 5.68 -9.56 -23.86
CA LYS A 77 6.78 -8.75 -24.40
C LYS A 77 8.02 -9.58 -24.71
N LEU A 78 8.42 -10.48 -23.82
CA LEU A 78 9.58 -11.36 -24.02
C LEU A 78 9.41 -12.32 -25.21
N LEU A 79 8.17 -12.65 -25.58
CA LEU A 79 7.88 -13.46 -26.76
C LEU A 79 7.84 -12.64 -28.05
N GLU A 80 7.53 -11.36 -27.98
CA GLU A 80 7.50 -10.45 -29.14
C GLU A 80 8.90 -9.96 -29.54
N GLU A 81 9.90 -10.01 -28.65
CA GLU A 81 11.28 -9.58 -28.94
C GLU A 81 12.17 -10.63 -29.66
N ASP A 82 11.65 -11.82 -29.99
CA ASP A 82 12.40 -12.90 -30.69
C ASP A 82 12.07 -12.99 -32.22
N GLU A 83 11.46 -11.96 -32.82
CA GLU A 83 11.28 -11.84 -34.29
C GLU A 83 12.20 -10.80 -34.96
#